data_AF-A0A151QKV9-F1
#
_entry.id   AF-A0A151QKV9-F1
#
_cell.length_a   1.000
_cell.length_b   1.000
_cell.length_c   1.000
_cell.angle_alpha   90.00
_cell.angle_beta   90.00
_cell.angle_gamma   90.00
#
_symmetry.space_group_name_H-M   'P 1'
#
loop_
_entity.id
_entity.type
_entity.pdbx_description
1 polymer ?
#
loop_
_entity_poly.entity_id
_entity_poly.type
_entity_poly.pdbx_seq_one_letter_code
_entity_poly.pdbx_strand_id
1 'polypeptide(L)'
;MFLLNSSLSGAALSNLKVTPDHGAMLRDIYPYIHAGWHMNKKHWISIYEDEDLDPDLVIDLVHSSYELVVSKLNKLQRQRIAALQAIT
;
A
#
# COMPACT_ATOMS: atom_id res chain seq x y z
N MET A 1 0.64 -2.91 -10.30
CA MET A 1 0.95 -3.50 -8.98
C MET A 1 0.66 -2.48 -7.90
N PHE A 2 -0.14 -2.85 -6.90
CA PHE A 2 -0.51 -2.01 -5.74
C PHE A 2 0.02 -2.57 -4.42
N LEU A 3 0.28 -3.88 -4.32
CA LEU A 3 0.84 -4.52 -3.14
C LEU A 3 1.90 -5.54 -3.57
N LEU A 4 3.00 -5.62 -2.84
CA LEU A 4 3.93 -6.75 -2.91
C LEU A 4 4.20 -7.25 -1.50
N ASN A 5 3.84 -8.51 -1.23
CA ASN A 5 4.15 -9.16 0.04
C ASN A 5 5.46 -9.95 -0.08
N SER A 6 6.22 -10.02 1.00
CA SER A 6 7.49 -10.73 1.09
C SER A 6 7.72 -11.17 2.54
N SER A 7 8.70 -12.04 2.76
CA SER A 7 9.19 -12.39 4.09
C SER A 7 10.68 -12.12 4.16
N LEU A 8 11.12 -11.46 5.24
CA LEU A 8 12.53 -11.19 5.52
C LEU A 8 12.88 -11.85 6.85
N SER A 9 13.75 -12.87 6.81
CA SER A 9 14.15 -13.63 8.00
C SER A 9 12.98 -14.23 8.80
N GLY A 10 11.87 -14.56 8.13
CA GLY A 10 10.67 -15.10 8.75
C GLY A 10 9.60 -14.07 9.10
N ALA A 11 9.94 -12.77 9.17
CA ALA A 11 8.98 -11.70 9.43
C ALA A 11 8.28 -11.23 8.14
N ALA A 12 6.99 -10.91 8.22
CA ALA A 12 6.22 -10.41 7.09
C ALA A 12 6.63 -8.97 6.70
N LEU A 13 6.60 -8.69 5.40
CA LEU A 13 6.95 -7.40 4.82
C LEU A 13 6.00 -7.07 3.66
N SER A 14 5.24 -6.00 3.79
CA SER A 14 4.32 -5.53 2.74
C SER A 14 4.76 -4.20 2.15
N ASN A 15 4.92 -4.16 0.82
CA ASN A 15 5.17 -2.92 0.08
C ASN A 15 3.87 -2.38 -0.51
N LEU A 16 3.54 -1.12 -0.19
CA LEU A 16 2.33 -0.44 -0.64
C LEU A 16 2.65 0.88 -1.34
N LYS A 17 1.84 1.25 -2.34
CA LYS A 17 1.96 2.55 -2.99
C LYS A 17 1.34 3.65 -2.15
N VAL A 18 2.02 4.80 -2.17
CA VAL A 18 1.57 6.02 -1.49
C VAL A 18 1.86 7.24 -2.35
N THR A 19 1.19 8.34 -2.04
CA THR A 19 1.66 9.67 -2.45
C THR A 19 2.90 10.04 -1.65
N PRO A 20 3.80 10.89 -2.17
CA PRO A 20 5.03 11.26 -1.47
C PRO A 20 4.79 11.84 -0.07
N ASP A 21 3.81 12.74 0.06
CA ASP A 21 3.53 13.43 1.33
C ASP A 21 2.92 12.48 2.36
N HIS A 22 1.97 11.64 1.95
CA HIS A 22 1.40 10.63 2.85
C HIS A 22 2.45 9.61 3.28
N GLY A 23 3.31 9.18 2.36
CA GLY A 23 4.43 8.29 2.66
C GLY A 23 5.46 8.89 3.61
N ALA A 24 5.65 10.21 3.62
CA ALA A 24 6.49 10.88 4.61
C ALA A 24 5.82 10.88 5.98
N MET A 25 4.57 11.34 6.05
CA MET A 25 3.78 11.35 7.29
C MET A 25 3.71 9.98 7.97
N LEU A 26 3.42 8.92 7.21
CA LEU A 26 3.31 7.56 7.78
C LEU A 26 4.62 7.08 8.43
N ARG A 27 5.76 7.41 7.83
CA ARG A 27 7.09 7.05 8.36
C ARG A 27 7.48 7.86 9.60
N ASP A 28 6.91 9.06 9.75
CA ASP A 28 7.14 9.90 10.93
C ASP A 28 6.28 9.45 12.12
N ILE A 29 5.10 8.86 11.86
CA ILE A 29 4.14 8.45 12.89
C ILE A 29 4.36 6.99 13.33
N TYR A 30 4.60 6.08 12.39
CA TYR A 30 4.61 4.65 12.65
C TYR A 30 6.02 4.05 12.53
N PRO A 31 6.64 3.58 13.62
CA PRO A 31 8.01 3.07 13.63
C PRO A 31 8.24 1.88 12.69
N TYR A 32 7.22 1.06 12.47
CA TYR A 32 7.25 -0.13 11.60
C TYR A 32 7.00 0.17 10.12
N ILE A 33 6.82 1.46 9.75
CA ILE A 33 6.68 1.90 8.37
C ILE A 33 7.97 2.59 7.91
N HIS A 34 8.57 2.06 6.85
CA HIS A 34 9.80 2.58 6.26
C HIS A 34 9.64 2.92 4.78
N ALA A 35 10.67 3.51 4.18
CA ALA A 35 10.70 3.73 2.74
C ALA A 35 10.73 2.39 1.99
N GLY A 36 10.03 2.31 0.85
CA GLY A 36 9.80 1.06 0.11
C GLY A 36 11.08 0.24 -0.17
N TRP A 37 11.11 -0.98 0.36
CA TRP A 37 12.14 -1.99 0.18
C TRP A 37 12.19 -2.46 -1.28
N HIS A 38 13.37 -2.36 -1.90
CA HIS A 38 13.59 -2.62 -3.33
C HIS A 38 12.66 -1.85 -4.31
N MET A 39 11.93 -0.85 -3.82
CA MET A 39 10.96 -0.07 -4.60
C MET A 39 11.42 1.40 -4.72
N ASN A 40 10.69 2.17 -5.52
CA ASN A 40 10.87 3.62 -5.58
C ASN A 40 10.41 4.25 -4.25
N LYS A 41 11.38 4.66 -3.41
CA LYS A 41 11.20 5.19 -2.06
C LYS A 41 10.34 6.45 -1.96
N LYS A 42 10.09 7.15 -3.07
CA LYS A 42 9.18 8.31 -3.14
C LYS A 42 7.71 7.90 -3.22
N HIS A 43 7.42 6.71 -3.74
CA HIS A 43 6.05 6.28 -4.09
C HIS A 43 5.63 4.99 -3.42
N TRP A 44 6.49 4.44 -2.57
CA TRP A 44 6.28 3.17 -1.90
C TRP A 44 6.78 3.26 -0.48
N ILE A 45 6.01 2.65 0.42
CA ILE A 45 6.39 2.35 1.80
C ILE A 45 6.47 0.85 1.99
N SER A 46 7.21 0.45 3.01
CA SER A 46 7.28 -0.92 3.51
C SER A 46 6.76 -0.96 4.93
N ILE A 47 5.80 -1.84 5.18
CA ILE A 47 5.26 -2.15 6.50
C ILE A 47 5.89 -3.47 6.93
N TYR A 48 6.61 -3.44 8.04
CA TYR A 48 7.22 -4.62 8.65
C TYR A 48 6.28 -5.16 9.72
N GLU A 49 6.29 -6.47 9.91
CA GLU A 49 5.66 -7.10 11.07
C GLU A 49 6.22 -6.52 12.37
N ASP A 50 5.33 -6.13 13.27
CA ASP A 50 5.65 -5.46 14.53
C ASP A 50 4.53 -5.74 15.55
N GLU A 51 4.85 -5.73 16.84
CA GLU A 51 3.90 -6.01 17.92
C GLU A 51 2.87 -4.87 18.09
N ASP A 52 3.25 -3.63 17.77
CA ASP A 52 2.40 -2.45 17.86
C ASP A 52 1.66 -2.14 16.53
N LEU A 53 1.71 -3.08 15.58
CA LEU A 53 1.06 -2.91 14.29
C LEU A 53 -0.46 -2.88 14.43
N ASP A 54 -1.07 -1.82 13.90
CA ASP A 54 -2.53 -1.68 13.82
C ASP A 54 -3.04 -2.38 12.53
N PRO A 55 -3.82 -3.47 12.65
CA PRO A 55 -4.35 -4.17 11.48
C PRO A 55 -5.29 -3.31 10.64
N ASP A 56 -6.07 -2.41 11.26
CA ASP A 56 -7.03 -1.57 10.56
C ASP A 56 -6.30 -0.52 9.71
N LEU A 57 -5.22 0.06 10.24
CA LEU A 57 -4.31 0.91 9.46
C LEU A 57 -3.78 0.18 8.23
N VAL A 58 -3.35 -1.08 8.36
CA VAL A 58 -2.83 -1.84 7.21
C VAL A 58 -3.93 -2.04 6.17
N ILE A 59 -5.15 -2.40 6.58
CA ILE A 59 -6.29 -2.54 5.67
C ILE A 59 -6.54 -1.24 4.90
N ASP A 60 -6.57 -0.10 5.59
CA ASP A 60 -6.76 1.23 5.00
C ASP A 60 -5.64 1.59 4.02
N LEU A 61 -4.38 1.27 4.35
CA LEU A 61 -3.24 1.51 3.48
C LEU A 61 -3.27 0.62 2.24
N VAL A 62 -3.73 -0.64 2.35
CA VAL A 62 -3.93 -1.54 1.22
C VAL A 62 -5.00 -0.97 0.28
N HIS A 63 -6.13 -0.53 0.85
CA HIS A 63 -7.21 0.08 0.09
C HIS A 63 -6.75 1.35 -0.63
N SER A 64 -6.10 2.26 0.09
CA SER A 64 -5.54 3.50 -0.45
C SER A 64 -4.53 3.25 -1.57
N SER A 65 -3.67 2.25 -1.42
CA SER A 65 -2.71 1.84 -2.44
C SER A 65 -3.40 1.32 -3.71
N TYR A 66 -4.44 0.51 -3.54
CA TYR A 66 -5.26 0.02 -4.64
C TYR A 66 -5.94 1.17 -5.39
N GLU A 67 -6.63 2.06 -4.69
CA GLU A 67 -7.30 3.23 -5.27
C GLU A 67 -6.32 4.14 -6.02
N LEU A 68 -5.14 4.36 -5.46
CA LEU A 68 -4.08 5.14 -6.10
C LEU A 68 -3.63 4.52 -7.43
N VAL A 69 -3.62 3.19 -7.55
CA VAL A 69 -3.35 2.51 -8.84
C VAL A 69 -4.53 2.61 -9.78
N VAL A 70 -5.75 2.34 -9.29
CA VAL A 70 -6.98 2.39 -10.09
C VAL A 70 -7.18 3.78 -10.70
N SER A 71 -6.91 4.84 -9.95
CA SER A 71 -7.01 6.23 -10.42
C SER A 71 -6.17 6.51 -11.68
N LYS A 72 -5.03 5.81 -11.83
CA LYS A 72 -4.08 5.95 -12.95
C LYS A 72 -4.40 5.07 -14.16
N LEU A 73 -5.36 4.15 -14.04
CA LEU A 73 -5.80 3.32 -15.15
C LEU A 73 -6.56 4.15 -16.19
N ASN A 74 -6.69 3.64 -17.42
CA ASN A 74 -7.49 4.32 -18.43
C ASN A 74 -9.00 4.20 -18.11
N LYS A 75 -9.82 5.03 -18.79
CA LYS A 75 -11.28 5.09 -18.55
C LYS A 75 -11.95 3.72 -18.71
N LEU A 76 -11.60 2.97 -19.74
CA LEU A 76 -12.18 1.65 -20.02
C LEU A 76 -11.86 0.64 -18.91
N GLN A 77 -10.62 0.62 -18.42
CA GLN A 77 -10.19 -0.23 -17.32
C GLN A 77 -10.93 0.11 -16.02
N ARG A 78 -11.06 1.39 -15.68
CA ARG A 78 -11.81 1.82 -14.49
C ARG A 78 -13.30 1.45 -14.57
N GLN A 79 -13.92 1.61 -15.75
CA GLN A 79 -15.31 1.19 -15.97
C GLN A 79 -15.50 -0.32 -15.78
N ARG A 80 -14.56 -1.14 -16.27
CA ARG A 80 -14.58 -2.59 -16.04
C ARG A 80 -14.50 -2.94 -14.56
N ILE A 81 -13.62 -2.28 -13.80
CA ILE A 81 -13.50 -2.48 -12.35
C ILE A 81 -14.79 -2.08 -11.64
N ALA A 82 -15.36 -0.91 -11.94
CA ALA A 82 -16.61 -0.44 -11.33
C ALA A 82 -17.79 -1.39 -11.60
N ALA A 83 -17.86 -1.97 -12.81
CA ALA A 83 -18.89 -2.96 -13.14
C ALA A 83 -18.73 -4.26 -12.32
N LEU A 84 -17.51 -4.72 -12.05
CA LEU A 84 -17.26 -5.89 -11.21
C LEU A 84 -17.65 -5.63 -9.74
N GLN A 85 -17.35 -4.44 -9.23
CA GLN A 85 -17.70 -4.04 -7.86
C GLN A 85 -19.22 -3.92 -7.65
N ALA A 86 -20.00 -3.62 -8.69
CA ALA A 86 -21.45 -3.51 -8.58
C ALA A 86 -22.17 -4.87 -8.40
N ILE A 87 -21.45 -5.99 -8.51
CA ILE A 87 -22.01 -7.36 -8.50
C ILE A 87 -21.47 -8.18 -7.29
N THR A 88 -20.51 -7.63 -6.54
CA THR A 88 -19.94 -8.23 -5.32
C THR A 88 -20.48 -7.50 -4.10
#